data_AF-A0A6J7E138-F1
#
_entry.id   AF-A0A6J7E138-F1
#
_cell.length_a   1.000
_cell.length_b   1.000
_cell.length_c   1.000
_cell.angle_alpha   90.00
_cell.angle_beta   90.00
_cell.angle_gamma   90.00
#
_symmetry.space_group_name_H-M   'P 1'
#
loop_
_entity.id
_entity.type
_entity.pdbx_description
1 polymer ?
#
loop_
_entity_poly.entity_id
_entity_poly.type
_entity_poly.pdbx_seq_one_letter_code
_entity_poly.pdbx_strand_id
1 'polypeptide(L)'
;MLSLSLSSAKNIALIAVAVLVVGALISAKVMASVTKKAIMIVLLVALAIGVWSQRQVLQNCADKIKAGGTAVDTTCTFFGTDVHVSLPNN
;
A
#
# COMPACT_ATOMS: atom_id res chain seq x y z
N MET A 1 39.70 -9.17 45.64
CA MET A 1 39.48 -9.05 44.18
C MET A 1 37.98 -8.78 43.96
N LEU A 2 37.65 -7.73 43.19
CA LEU A 2 36.31 -7.17 42.95
C LEU A 2 35.44 -6.84 44.19
N SER A 3 35.82 -5.82 44.96
CA SER A 3 34.81 -5.06 45.73
C SER A 3 34.23 -3.96 44.84
N LEU A 4 33.55 -4.34 43.77
CA LEU A 4 32.66 -3.39 43.09
C LEU A 4 31.65 -3.00 44.17
N SER A 5 31.70 -1.75 44.66
CA SER A 5 30.84 -1.35 45.78
C SER A 5 29.40 -1.68 45.42
N LEU A 6 28.62 -2.22 46.36
CA LEU A 6 27.23 -2.63 46.11
C LEU A 6 26.41 -1.51 45.46
N SER A 7 26.75 -0.25 45.76
CA SER A 7 26.20 0.94 45.14
C SER A 7 26.61 1.11 43.67
N SER A 8 27.87 0.83 43.30
CA SER A 8 28.31 0.84 41.90
C SER A 8 27.61 -0.25 41.08
N ALA A 9 27.47 -1.45 41.62
CA ALA A 9 26.76 -2.54 40.94
C ALA A 9 25.28 -2.19 40.67
N LYS A 10 24.59 -1.61 41.66
CA LYS A 10 23.20 -1.15 41.51
C LYS A 10 23.05 -0.04 40.47
N ASN A 11 23.95 0.94 40.45
CA ASN A 11 23.90 2.01 39.45
C ASN A 11 24.14 1.49 38.03
N ILE A 12 25.10 0.58 37.84
CA ILE A 12 25.36 -0.02 36.52
C ILE A 12 24.15 -0.83 36.06
N ALA A 13 23.53 -1.61 36.95
CA ALA A 13 22.31 -2.35 36.64
C ALA A 13 21.15 -1.42 36.24
N LEU A 14 20.96 -0.31 36.95
CA LEU A 14 19.94 0.69 36.61
C LEU A 14 20.18 1.32 35.23
N ILE A 15 21.43 1.68 34.92
CA ILE A 15 21.79 2.25 33.61
C ILE A 15 21.56 1.20 32.51
N ALA A 16 21.96 -0.05 32.73
CA ALA A 16 21.75 -1.12 31.76
C ALA A 16 20.26 -1.37 31.47
N VAL A 17 19.43 -1.37 32.51
CA VAL A 17 17.96 -1.48 32.35
C VAL A 17 17.41 -0.29 31.57
N ALA A 18 17.83 0.93 31.91
CA ALA A 18 17.39 2.13 31.20
C ALA A 18 17.74 2.09 29.70
N VAL A 19 18.98 1.68 29.37
CA VAL A 19 19.43 1.52 27.98
C VAL A 19 18.62 0.46 27.24
N LEU A 20 18.34 -0.68 27.87
CA LEU A 20 17.52 -1.74 27.28
C LEU A 20 16.09 -1.29 27.00
N VAL A 21 15.47 -0.56 27.93
CA VAL A 21 14.11 -0.01 27.76
C VAL A 21 14.08 0.99 26.60
N VAL A 22 15.04 1.92 26.55
CA VAL A 22 15.13 2.88 25.43
C VAL A 22 15.37 2.16 24.11
N GLY A 23 16.28 1.19 24.08
CA GLY A 23 16.56 0.35 22.93
C GLY A 23 15.31 -0.36 22.40
N ALA A 24 14.52 -0.95 23.31
CA ALA A 24 13.27 -1.64 22.98
C ALA A 24 12.22 -0.69 22.38
N LEU A 25 12.09 0.54 22.90
CA LEU A 25 11.16 1.54 22.37
C LEU A 25 11.57 2.00 20.97
N ILE A 26 12.87 2.21 20.74
CA ILE A 26 13.40 2.58 19.41
C ILE A 26 13.15 1.44 18.42
N SER A 27 13.49 0.19 18.77
CA SER A 27 13.24 -0.96 17.88
C SER A 27 11.77 -1.14 17.55
N ALA A 28 10.87 -0.97 18.53
CA ALA A 28 9.43 -1.03 18.31
C ALA A 28 8.94 0.07 17.34
N LYS A 29 9.46 1.29 17.46
CA LYS A 29 9.14 2.40 16.55
C LYS A 29 9.65 2.15 15.13
N VAL A 30 10.83 1.57 14.97
CA VAL A 30 11.40 1.21 13.67
C VAL A 30 10.54 0.14 12.99
N MET A 31 10.21 -0.94 13.70
CA MET A 31 9.32 -1.99 13.19
C MET A 31 7.96 -1.42 12.77
N ALA A 32 7.35 -0.56 13.61
CA ALA A 32 6.09 0.09 13.29
C ALA A 32 6.18 1.01 12.05
N SER A 33 7.32 1.65 11.81
CA SER A 33 7.55 2.45 10.60
C SER A 33 7.65 1.57 9.35
N VAL A 34 8.37 0.45 9.45
CA VAL A 34 8.54 -0.50 8.34
C VAL A 34 7.20 -1.11 7.94
N THR A 35 6.37 -1.54 8.90
CA THR A 35 5.04 -2.10 8.61
C THR A 35 4.16 -1.09 7.87
N LYS A 36 4.15 0.18 8.28
CA LYS A 36 3.38 1.24 7.60
C LYS A 36 3.88 1.46 6.17
N LYS A 37 5.20 1.50 5.96
CA LYS A 37 5.79 1.64 4.63
C LYS A 37 5.43 0.45 3.73
N ALA A 38 5.49 -0.77 4.25
CA ALA A 38 5.11 -1.97 3.51
C ALA A 38 3.64 -1.93 3.09
N ILE A 39 2.72 -1.57 4.00
CA ILE A 39 1.30 -1.43 3.67
C ILE A 39 1.08 -0.37 2.58
N MET A 40 1.74 0.79 2.68
CA MET A 40 1.63 1.84 1.67
C MET A 40 2.13 1.37 0.30
N ILE A 41 3.24 0.64 0.24
CA ILE A 41 3.75 0.07 -1.01
C ILE A 41 2.74 -0.90 -1.61
N VAL A 42 2.19 -1.82 -0.80
CA VAL A 42 1.18 -2.78 -1.25
C VAL A 42 -0.06 -2.07 -1.79
N LEU A 43 -0.55 -1.05 -1.08
CA LEU A 43 -1.69 -0.25 -1.53
C LEU A 43 -1.41 0.45 -2.87
N LEU A 44 -0.24 1.08 -3.01
CA LEU A 44 0.13 1.76 -4.26
C LEU A 44 0.28 0.77 -5.42
N VAL A 45 0.84 -0.41 -5.18
CA VAL A 45 0.94 -1.48 -6.20
C VAL A 45 -0.44 -1.97 -6.60
N ALA A 46 -1.33 -2.21 -5.64
CA ALA A 46 -2.71 -2.62 -5.92
C ALA A 46 -3.46 -1.55 -6.73
N LEU A 47 -3.30 -0.27 -6.37
CA LEU A 47 -3.86 0.85 -7.13
C LEU A 47 -3.28 0.92 -8.55
N ALA A 48 -1.96 0.76 -8.71
CA ALA A 48 -1.32 0.76 -10.02
C ALA A 48 -1.85 -0.36 -10.92
N ILE A 49 -2.00 -1.58 -10.38
CA ILE A 49 -2.60 -2.72 -11.10
C ILE A 49 -4.06 -2.42 -11.46
N GLY A 50 -4.84 -1.88 -10.53
CA GLY A 50 -6.23 -1.49 -10.77
C GLY A 50 -6.38 -0.45 -11.89
N VAL A 51 -5.53 0.58 -11.89
CA VAL A 51 -5.49 1.61 -12.95
C VAL A 51 -5.04 1.03 -14.28
N TRP A 52 -4.04 0.15 -14.29
CA TRP A 52 -3.57 -0.50 -15.52
C TRP A 52 -4.66 -1.38 -16.16
N SER A 53 -5.40 -2.14 -15.35
CA SER A 53 -6.53 -2.96 -15.82
C SER A 53 -7.63 -2.11 -16.46
N GLN A 54 -7.97 -0.97 -15.86
CA GLN A 54 -8.95 -0.05 -16.46
C GLN A 54 -8.52 0.51 -17.81
N ARG A 55 -7.22 0.79 -17.99
CA ARG A 55 -6.71 1.25 -19.28
C ARG A 55 -7.03 0.23 -20.37
N GLN A 56 -6.83 -1.06 -20.11
CA GLN A 56 -7.13 -2.11 -21.09
C GLN A 56 -8.62 -2.21 -21.39
N VAL A 57 -9.48 -2.10 -20.37
CA VAL A 57 -10.93 -2.08 -20.59
C VAL A 57 -11.37 -0.90 -21.46
N LEU A 58 -10.81 0.30 -21.21
CA LEU A 58 -11.15 1.49 -21.98
C LEU A 58 -10.71 1.36 -23.45
N GLN A 59 -9.52 0.80 -23.70
CA GLN A 59 -9.04 0.53 -25.07
C GLN A 59 -9.93 -0.49 -25.78
N ASN A 60 -10.26 -1.61 -25.12
CA ASN A 60 -11.13 -2.64 -25.68
C ASN A 60 -12.54 -2.10 -25.97
N CYS A 61 -13.07 -1.22 -25.11
CA CYS A 61 -14.36 -0.55 -25.34
C CYS A 61 -14.28 0.40 -26.55
N ALA A 62 -13.23 1.20 -26.64
CA ALA A 62 -13.00 2.10 -27.78
C ALA A 62 -12.84 1.34 -29.10
N ASP A 63 -12.15 0.20 -29.10
CA ASP A 63 -11.97 -0.63 -30.28
C ASP A 63 -13.30 -1.28 -30.72
N LYS A 64 -14.16 -1.69 -29.78
CA LYS A 64 -15.52 -2.17 -30.10
C LYS A 64 -16.38 -1.07 -30.76
N ILE A 65 -16.32 0.15 -30.24
CA ILE A 65 -17.05 1.29 -30.82
C ILE A 65 -16.51 1.60 -32.23
N LYS A 66 -15.19 1.60 -32.42
CA LYS A 66 -14.59 1.81 -33.76
C LYS A 66 -14.97 0.71 -34.75
N ALA A 67 -15.06 -0.55 -34.32
CA ALA A 67 -15.43 -1.67 -35.17
C ALA A 67 -16.92 -1.69 -35.54
N GLY A 68 -17.80 -1.18 -34.67
CA GLY A 68 -19.26 -1.20 -34.87
C GLY A 68 -19.81 -0.11 -35.81
N GLY A 69 -19.00 0.88 -36.21
CA GLY A 69 -19.44 1.94 -37.14
C GLY A 69 -20.26 3.04 -36.45
N THR A 70 -21.23 3.62 -37.17
CA THR A 70 -21.92 4.88 -36.78
C THR A 70 -23.13 4.69 -35.87
N ALA A 71 -23.58 3.46 -35.65
CA ALA A 71 -24.61 3.11 -34.65
C ALA A 71 -24.10 1.94 -33.82
N VAL A 72 -23.64 2.21 -32.60
CA VAL A 72 -23.09 1.19 -31.71
C VAL A 72 -23.80 1.24 -30.37
N ASP A 73 -24.30 0.07 -29.95
CA ASP A 73 -24.84 -0.14 -28.63
C ASP A 73 -24.00 -1.20 -27.92
N THR A 74 -23.15 -0.78 -26.97
CA THR A 74 -22.22 -1.69 -26.28
C THR A 74 -22.16 -1.41 -24.79
N THR A 75 -22.07 -2.47 -24.00
CA THR A 75 -21.84 -2.39 -22.55
C THR A 75 -20.36 -2.58 -22.26
N CYS A 76 -19.79 -1.69 -21.45
CA CYS A 76 -18.40 -1.70 -21.03
C CYS A 76 -18.31 -1.65 -19.50
N THR A 77 -17.62 -2.62 -18.90
CA THR A 77 -17.52 -2.77 -17.44
C THR A 77 -16.33 -2.01 -16.87
N PHE A 78 -16.54 -0.85 -16.26
CA PHE A 78 -15.50 -0.07 -15.60
C PHE A 78 -15.52 -0.29 -14.09
N PHE A 79 -14.42 -0.76 -13.51
CA PHE A 79 -14.33 -1.01 -12.06
C PHE A 79 -15.42 -1.94 -11.49
N GLY A 80 -15.95 -2.86 -12.29
CA GLY A 80 -17.07 -3.74 -11.90
C GLY A 80 -18.45 -3.07 -12.02
N THR A 81 -18.51 -1.87 -12.58
CA THR A 81 -19.74 -1.17 -12.93
C THR A 81 -19.96 -1.24 -14.42
N ASP A 82 -21.08 -1.79 -14.85
CA ASP A 82 -21.46 -1.85 -16.25
C ASP A 82 -21.96 -0.48 -16.72
N VAL A 83 -21.27 0.08 -17.71
CA VAL A 83 -21.66 1.33 -18.37
C VAL A 83 -22.14 1.01 -19.77
N HIS A 84 -23.40 1.30 -20.03
CA HIS A 84 -24.00 1.14 -21.35
C HIS A 84 -23.73 2.38 -22.20
N VAL A 85 -23.16 2.19 -23.38
CA VAL A 85 -22.78 3.26 -24.30
C VAL A 85 -23.52 3.02 -25.61
N SER A 86 -24.53 3.85 -25.87
CA SER A 86 -25.27 3.88 -27.13
C SER A 86 -24.90 5.15 -27.90
N LEU A 87 -24.26 5.02 -29.06
CA LEU A 87 -24.04 6.14 -29.98
C LEU A 87 -25.18 6.19 -31.00
N PRO A 88 -25.99 7.26 -31.04
CA PRO A 88 -26.99 7.45 -32.09
C PRO A 88 -26.33 7.84 -33.42
N ASN A 89 -26.85 7.27 -34.51
CA ASN A 89 -26.47 7.56 -35.89
C ASN A 89 -26.94 8.99 -36.24
N ASN A 90 -26.03 9.89 -36.65
CA ASN A 90 -26.40 11.13 -37.33
C ASN A 90 -26.07 10.98 -38.81
#